data_AF-A0A0Q6VDW6-F1
#
_entry.id   AF-A0A0Q6VDW6-F1
#
_cell.length_a   1.000
_cell.length_b   1.000
_cell.length_c   1.000
_cell.angle_alpha   90.00
_cell.angle_beta   90.00
_cell.angle_gamma   90.00
#
_symmetry.space_group_name_H-M   'P 1'
#
loop_
_entity.id
_entity.type
_entity.pdbx_description
1 polymer ?
#
loop_
_entity_poly.entity_id
_entity_poly.type
_entity_poly.pdbx_seq_one_letter_code
_entity_poly.pdbx_strand_id
1 'polypeptide(L)'
;MLGIVKVNRGLLVTAAFTLIESLPIERAVAKANYRKIADVCRVLLSSRKTPYIPTAALVAETGATMGGGDPAFPSERTIYNTYPEMLRIWKRAFDDLTNIMADDPLTFDDLESIDLGGVDANTRAVFDELFRIIREQRQRIAGLKKLITDNVKVDADAIPSTSGRAIESLDYWIGILKLGLFTVDDDGVKVSRKTPIGTLILDASTLAELETLIEDFKSAEKRRRAGEK
;
A
#
# COMPACT_ATOMS: atom_id res chain seq x y z
N MET A 1 14.87 -1.11 -31.30
CA MET A 1 14.86 0.15 -30.53
C MET A 1 14.33 -0.23 -29.14
N LEU A 2 15.24 -0.46 -28.19
CA LEU A 2 14.96 -1.13 -26.91
C LEU A 2 14.48 -0.11 -25.87
N GLY A 3 13.18 -0.13 -25.56
CA GLY A 3 12.61 0.55 -24.40
C GLY A 3 12.55 -0.42 -23.23
N ILE A 4 13.59 -0.45 -22.40
CA ILE A 4 13.57 -1.15 -21.12
C ILE A 4 13.50 -0.08 -20.03
N VAL A 5 12.31 0.15 -19.49
CA VAL A 5 12.14 0.85 -18.22
C VAL A 5 11.11 0.07 -17.40
N LYS A 6 11.58 -0.93 -16.65
CA LYS A 6 10.84 -1.59 -15.57
C LYS A 6 11.77 -1.72 -14.37
N VAL A 7 12.00 -0.63 -13.64
CA VAL A 7 12.70 -0.69 -12.34
C VAL A 7 12.28 0.51 -11.50
N ASN A 8 11.57 0.34 -10.38
CA ASN A 8 11.38 1.47 -9.45
C ASN A 8 11.41 1.14 -7.94
N ARG A 9 11.81 -0.08 -7.55
CA ARG A 9 12.25 -0.35 -6.16
C ARG A 9 13.72 -0.76 -6.04
N GLY A 10 14.27 -1.41 -7.07
CA GLY A 10 15.70 -1.79 -7.11
C GLY A 10 16.64 -0.61 -7.33
N LEU A 11 16.25 0.37 -8.17
CA LEU A 11 17.19 1.36 -8.75
C LEU A 11 17.81 2.33 -7.73
N LEU A 12 17.12 2.63 -6.63
CA LEU A 12 17.57 3.60 -5.62
C LEU A 12 18.35 2.93 -4.48
N VAL A 13 18.03 1.67 -4.14
CA VAL A 13 18.90 0.81 -3.33
C VAL A 13 20.22 0.58 -4.09
N THR A 14 20.16 0.41 -5.41
CA THR A 14 21.34 0.36 -6.28
C THR A 14 22.11 1.68 -6.27
N ALA A 15 21.46 2.84 -6.36
CA ALA A 15 22.14 4.14 -6.32
C ALA A 15 22.89 4.40 -4.99
N ALA A 16 22.26 4.08 -3.85
CA ALA A 16 22.92 4.16 -2.55
C ALA A 16 24.10 3.19 -2.44
N PHE A 17 23.96 1.96 -2.95
CA PHE A 17 25.02 0.96 -3.00
C PHE A 17 26.19 1.38 -3.90
N THR A 18 25.90 1.91 -5.09
CA THR A 18 26.92 2.43 -6.03
C THR A 18 27.69 3.59 -5.42
N LEU A 19 27.02 4.52 -4.72
CA LEU A 19 27.70 5.61 -4.00
C LEU A 19 28.67 5.04 -2.94
N ILE A 20 28.21 4.09 -2.12
CA ILE A 20 29.02 3.44 -1.09
C ILE A 20 30.23 2.71 -1.68
N GLU A 21 30.05 1.97 -2.77
CA GLU A 21 31.13 1.20 -3.39
C GLU A 21 32.11 2.05 -4.20
N SER A 22 31.69 3.24 -4.67
CA SER A 22 32.58 4.20 -5.34
C SER A 22 33.54 4.93 -4.40
N LEU A 23 33.35 4.81 -3.08
CA LEU A 23 34.23 5.47 -2.11
C LEU A 23 35.61 4.78 -2.05
N PRO A 24 36.71 5.56 -2.06
CA PRO A 24 38.06 5.04 -1.90
C PRO A 24 38.21 4.23 -0.59
N ILE A 25 39.04 3.18 -0.62
CA ILE A 25 39.24 2.26 0.51
C ILE A 25 39.80 3.00 1.73
N GLU A 26 40.57 4.07 1.51
CA GLU A 26 41.18 4.92 2.53
C GLU A 26 40.12 5.68 3.35
N ARG A 27 38.87 5.74 2.87
CA ARG A 27 37.74 6.36 3.56
C ARG A 27 36.86 5.33 4.27
N ALA A 28 37.45 4.31 4.89
CA ALA A 28 36.75 3.22 5.56
C ALA A 28 35.70 3.70 6.59
N VAL A 29 36.03 4.73 7.39
CA VAL A 29 35.10 5.31 8.38
C VAL A 29 33.91 5.98 7.69
N ALA A 30 34.15 6.76 6.63
CA ALA A 30 33.06 7.38 5.88
C ALA A 30 32.19 6.32 5.18
N LYS A 31 32.80 5.29 4.59
CA LYS A 31 32.08 4.17 3.95
C LYS A 31 31.19 3.43 4.95
N ALA A 32 31.68 3.20 6.17
CA ALA A 32 30.89 2.62 7.25
C ALA A 32 29.71 3.52 7.66
N ASN A 33 29.95 4.83 7.80
CA ASN A 33 28.89 5.79 8.14
C ASN A 33 27.83 5.91 7.04
N TYR A 34 28.22 5.91 5.76
CA TYR A 34 27.28 5.87 4.64
C TYR A 34 26.40 4.63 4.67
N ARG A 35 26.95 3.45 4.99
CA ARG A 35 26.18 2.20 5.16
C ARG A 35 25.17 2.32 6.30
N LYS A 36 25.63 2.77 7.48
CA LYS A 36 24.76 2.98 8.65
C LYS A 36 23.60 3.94 8.35
N ILE A 37 23.88 5.08 7.72
CA ILE A 37 22.87 6.06 7.32
C ILE A 37 21.89 5.46 6.31
N ALA A 38 22.39 4.70 5.32
CA ALA A 38 21.54 4.06 4.32
C ALA A 38 20.61 3.00 4.94
N ASP A 39 21.07 2.24 5.93
CA ASP A 39 20.26 1.25 6.63
C ASP A 39 19.14 1.92 7.44
N VAL A 40 19.44 3.01 8.16
CA VAL A 40 18.41 3.81 8.86
C VAL A 40 17.40 4.38 7.88
N CYS A 41 17.85 4.97 6.76
CA CYS A 41 16.94 5.50 5.75
C CYS A 41 16.05 4.40 5.15
N ARG A 42 16.60 3.21 4.87
CA ARG A 42 15.82 2.06 4.41
C ARG A 42 14.72 1.71 5.39
N VAL A 43 15.02 1.70 6.69
CA VAL A 43 14.04 1.41 7.75
C VAL A 43 12.95 2.47 7.79
N LEU A 44 13.30 3.76 7.74
CA LEU A 44 12.33 4.87 7.73
C LEU A 44 11.34 4.79 6.56
N LEU A 45 11.78 4.24 5.42
CA LEU A 45 10.95 4.09 4.23
C LEU A 45 10.20 2.76 4.17
N SER A 46 10.71 1.69 4.80
CA SER A 46 10.20 0.32 4.59
C SER A 46 9.47 -0.28 5.80
N SER A 47 9.71 0.22 7.01
CA SER A 47 9.20 -0.40 8.24
C SER A 47 7.76 -0.01 8.60
N ARG A 48 7.18 1.01 7.94
CA ARG A 48 5.86 1.56 8.28
C ARG A 48 4.95 1.67 7.05
N LYS A 49 3.62 1.63 7.28
CA LYS A 49 2.56 1.77 6.25
C LYS A 49 2.59 3.17 5.59
N THR A 50 3.03 4.19 6.32
CA THR A 50 3.34 5.53 5.80
C THR A 50 4.84 5.79 5.97
N PRO A 51 5.61 5.96 4.88
CA PRO A 51 7.03 6.27 4.94
C PRO A 51 7.29 7.61 5.65
N TYR A 52 8.44 7.75 6.32
CA TYR A 52 8.93 9.05 6.76
C TYR A 52 9.98 9.61 5.82
N ILE A 53 9.93 10.92 5.59
CA ILE A 53 10.98 11.60 4.86
C ILE A 53 12.29 11.58 5.67
N PRO A 54 13.41 11.10 5.10
CA PRO A 54 14.66 10.95 5.83
C PRO A 54 15.35 12.32 5.95
N THR A 55 15.05 13.03 7.04
CA THR A 55 15.73 14.26 7.44
C THR A 55 16.97 13.95 8.28
N ALA A 56 17.94 14.88 8.34
CA ALA A 56 19.15 14.68 9.14
C ALA A 56 18.82 14.45 10.64
N ALA A 57 17.86 15.21 11.18
CA ALA A 57 17.39 15.05 12.56
C ALA A 57 16.80 13.66 12.80
N LEU A 58 15.85 13.24 11.95
CA LEU A 58 15.16 11.96 12.11
C LEU A 58 16.12 10.77 11.92
N VAL A 59 17.06 10.87 10.98
CA VAL A 59 18.07 9.83 10.75
C VAL A 59 19.05 9.75 11.94
N ALA A 60 19.47 10.88 12.51
CA ALA A 60 20.34 10.89 13.69
C ALA A 60 19.63 10.29 14.92
N GLU A 61 18.39 10.68 15.17
CA GLU A 61 17.57 10.16 16.28
C GLU A 61 17.31 8.66 16.13
N THR A 62 16.91 8.23 14.93
CA THR A 62 16.62 6.82 14.66
C THR A 62 17.90 5.99 14.71
N GLY A 63 19.00 6.49 14.16
CA GLY A 63 20.30 5.80 14.19
C GLY A 63 20.88 5.67 15.60
N ALA A 64 20.67 6.68 16.45
CA ALA A 64 21.08 6.64 17.86
C ALA A 64 20.25 5.69 18.73
N THR A 65 19.10 5.21 18.24
CA THR A 65 18.22 4.26 18.96
C THR A 65 18.23 2.86 18.34
N MET A 66 18.58 2.75 17.06
CA MET A 66 18.64 1.49 16.32
C MET A 66 19.89 0.67 16.71
N GLY A 67 19.72 -0.65 16.85
CA GLY A 67 20.85 -1.57 17.07
C GLY A 67 21.55 -1.46 18.44
N GLY A 68 20.81 -1.09 19.49
CA GLY A 68 21.36 -1.02 20.86
C GLY A 68 21.98 0.32 21.23
N GLY A 69 21.79 1.35 20.41
CA GLY A 69 22.21 2.72 20.68
C GLY A 69 23.67 2.98 20.37
N ASP A 70 24.04 2.94 19.09
CA ASP A 70 25.41 3.17 18.61
C ASP A 70 25.88 4.61 18.94
N PRO A 71 26.79 4.80 19.92
CA PRO A 71 27.27 6.13 20.30
C PRO A 71 28.13 6.77 19.21
N ALA A 72 28.62 5.97 18.26
CA ALA A 72 29.42 6.43 17.13
C ALA A 72 28.56 6.75 15.90
N PHE A 73 27.23 6.72 16.01
CA PHE A 73 26.36 7.15 14.92
C PHE A 73 26.54 8.65 14.63
N PRO A 74 26.64 9.08 13.36
CA PRO A 74 26.81 10.49 13.03
C PRO A 74 25.71 11.39 13.61
N SER A 75 26.11 12.49 14.24
CA SER A 75 25.17 13.50 14.74
C SER A 75 24.42 14.21 13.60
N GLU A 76 23.26 14.80 13.88
CA GLU A 76 22.46 15.56 12.89
C GLU A 76 23.31 16.54 12.08
N ARG A 77 24.12 17.36 12.77
CA ARG A 77 25.01 18.33 12.12
C ARG A 77 26.02 17.66 11.19
N THR A 78 26.52 16.49 11.57
CA THR A 78 27.48 15.73 10.75
C THR A 78 26.80 15.13 9.53
N ILE A 79 25.58 14.59 9.68
CA ILE A 79 24.79 14.07 8.55
C ILE A 79 24.50 15.17 7.55
N TYR A 80 24.03 16.32 8.03
CA TYR A 80 23.68 17.46 7.18
C TYR A 80 24.87 17.99 6.38
N ASN A 81 26.03 18.15 7.02
CA ASN A 81 27.20 18.77 6.38
C ASN A 81 28.07 17.78 5.57
N THR A 82 28.22 16.55 6.06
CA THR A 82 29.22 15.60 5.52
C THR A 82 28.58 14.52 4.65
N TYR A 83 27.31 14.18 4.88
CA TYR A 83 26.61 13.12 4.15
C TYR A 83 25.33 13.60 3.41
N PRO A 84 25.29 14.82 2.82
CA PRO A 84 24.08 15.34 2.19
C PRO A 84 23.66 14.53 0.95
N GLU A 85 24.60 13.92 0.24
CA GLU A 85 24.31 13.12 -0.95
C GLU A 85 23.49 11.87 -0.63
N MET A 86 23.79 11.20 0.48
CA MET A 86 23.02 10.03 0.91
C MET A 86 21.60 10.44 1.27
N LEU A 87 21.42 11.55 2.00
CA LEU A 87 20.09 12.08 2.27
C LEU A 87 19.36 12.46 0.98
N ARG A 88 20.04 13.02 -0.02
CA ARG A 88 19.43 13.37 -1.30
C ARG A 88 18.92 12.14 -2.04
N ILE A 89 19.69 11.05 -2.08
CA ILE A 89 19.28 9.77 -2.69
C ILE A 89 18.02 9.24 -2.02
N TRP A 90 18.00 9.22 -0.69
CA TRP A 90 16.87 8.65 0.07
C TRP A 90 15.66 9.57 0.14
N LYS A 91 15.83 10.89 0.09
CA LYS A 91 14.73 11.84 -0.11
C LYS A 91 14.11 11.66 -1.50
N ARG A 92 14.93 11.51 -2.54
CA ARG A 92 14.43 11.15 -3.87
C ARG A 92 13.70 9.80 -3.84
N ALA A 93 14.20 8.82 -3.09
CA ALA A 93 13.48 7.55 -2.92
C ALA A 93 12.16 7.71 -2.17
N PHE A 94 12.10 8.56 -1.15
CA PHE A 94 10.86 8.92 -0.49
C PHE A 94 9.91 9.62 -1.47
N ASP A 95 10.40 10.57 -2.25
CA ASP A 95 9.63 11.26 -3.28
C ASP A 95 9.15 10.23 -4.30
N ASP A 96 9.98 9.37 -4.87
CA ASP A 96 9.56 8.32 -5.81
C ASP A 96 8.55 7.31 -5.19
N LEU A 97 8.65 7.04 -3.88
CA LEU A 97 7.68 6.20 -3.15
C LEU A 97 6.33 6.90 -2.91
N THR A 98 6.36 8.23 -2.77
CA THR A 98 5.18 9.05 -2.41
C THR A 98 4.63 9.88 -3.56
N ASN A 99 5.36 9.94 -4.69
CA ASN A 99 5.04 10.69 -5.89
C ASN A 99 3.93 9.98 -6.65
N ILE A 100 2.87 10.73 -6.90
CA ILE A 100 1.64 10.32 -7.59
C ILE A 100 1.92 9.96 -9.07
N MET A 101 3.05 10.42 -9.62
CA MET A 101 3.49 10.15 -11.00
C MET A 101 4.45 8.95 -11.12
N ALA A 102 4.79 8.27 -10.02
CA ALA A 102 5.64 7.08 -10.06
C ALA A 102 4.89 5.88 -10.65
N ASP A 103 5.59 5.00 -11.37
CA ASP A 103 4.98 3.83 -12.02
C ASP A 103 4.20 2.96 -11.02
N ASP A 104 3.00 2.56 -11.42
CA ASP A 104 2.10 1.74 -10.61
C ASP A 104 2.79 0.42 -10.19
N PRO A 105 2.54 -0.08 -8.97
CA PRO A 105 2.90 -1.45 -8.62
C PRO A 105 2.18 -2.41 -9.58
N LEU A 106 2.92 -3.42 -10.07
CA LEU A 106 2.38 -4.45 -10.97
C LEU A 106 1.06 -5.00 -10.43
N THR A 107 0.00 -4.90 -11.22
CA THR A 107 -1.25 -5.59 -10.93
C THR A 107 -1.10 -7.08 -11.20
N PHE A 108 -2.02 -7.90 -10.70
CA PHE A 108 -1.96 -9.35 -10.93
C PHE A 108 -2.05 -9.74 -12.40
N ASP A 109 -2.77 -8.96 -13.21
CA ASP A 109 -2.88 -9.18 -14.64
C ASP A 109 -1.57 -8.76 -15.36
N ASP A 110 -0.81 -7.84 -14.78
CA ASP A 110 0.52 -7.46 -15.25
C ASP A 110 1.60 -8.51 -14.95
N LEU A 111 1.33 -9.49 -14.07
CA LEU A 111 2.29 -10.57 -13.75
C LEU A 111 2.59 -11.45 -14.96
N GLU A 112 1.60 -11.66 -15.84
CA GLU A 112 1.78 -12.43 -17.07
C GLU A 112 2.61 -11.67 -18.12
N SER A 113 2.73 -10.35 -17.96
CA SER A 113 3.56 -9.47 -18.79
C SER A 113 5.01 -9.33 -18.31
N ILE A 114 5.39 -10.05 -17.24
CA ILE A 114 6.75 -10.02 -16.73
C ILE A 114 7.63 -10.87 -17.65
N ASP A 115 8.46 -10.19 -18.44
CA ASP A 115 9.47 -10.84 -19.26
C ASP A 115 10.59 -11.42 -18.37
N LEU A 116 10.64 -12.74 -18.28
CA LEU A 116 11.68 -13.49 -17.56
C LEU A 116 12.80 -13.97 -18.51
N GLY A 117 12.84 -13.49 -19.76
CA GLY A 117 13.78 -13.93 -20.79
C GLY A 117 15.26 -13.81 -20.41
N GLY A 118 15.61 -12.84 -19.56
CA GLY A 118 16.97 -12.60 -19.08
C GLY A 118 17.33 -13.25 -17.73
N VAL A 119 16.42 -14.02 -17.12
CA VAL A 119 16.59 -14.61 -15.79
C VAL A 119 17.14 -16.03 -15.90
N ASP A 120 18.04 -16.44 -15.01
CA ASP A 120 18.58 -17.80 -14.98
C ASP A 120 17.49 -18.85 -14.66
N ALA A 121 17.77 -20.11 -15.03
CA ALA A 121 16.79 -21.19 -14.95
C ALA A 121 16.28 -21.44 -13.52
N ASN A 122 17.12 -21.23 -12.50
CA ASN A 122 16.72 -21.47 -11.12
C ASN A 122 15.81 -20.35 -10.62
N THR A 123 16.15 -19.10 -10.89
CA THR A 123 15.27 -17.98 -10.53
C THR A 123 13.96 -18.02 -11.32
N ARG A 124 13.98 -18.42 -12.59
CA ARG A 124 12.73 -18.63 -13.37
C ARG A 124 11.82 -19.67 -12.73
N ALA A 125 12.36 -20.81 -12.29
CA ALA A 125 11.58 -21.85 -11.61
C ALA A 125 10.93 -21.36 -10.31
N VAL A 126 11.61 -20.48 -9.56
CA VAL A 126 11.03 -19.85 -8.36
C VAL A 126 9.87 -18.92 -8.73
N PHE A 127 10.01 -18.11 -9.77
CA PHE A 127 8.91 -17.24 -10.24
C PHE A 127 7.71 -18.05 -10.73
N ASP A 128 7.94 -19.12 -11.49
CA ASP A 128 6.87 -20.00 -11.96
C ASP A 128 6.08 -20.63 -10.80
N GLU A 129 6.79 -21.07 -9.76
CA GLU A 129 6.16 -21.64 -8.56
C GLU A 129 5.37 -20.58 -7.77
N LEU A 130 5.90 -19.36 -7.64
CA LEU A 130 5.17 -18.25 -7.02
C LEU A 130 3.89 -17.90 -7.80
N PHE A 131 3.96 -17.85 -9.13
CA PHE A 131 2.77 -17.63 -9.96
C PHE A 131 1.75 -18.75 -9.82
N ARG A 132 2.19 -20.01 -9.71
CA ARG A 132 1.31 -21.15 -9.45
C ARG A 132 0.57 -20.99 -8.11
N ILE A 133 1.29 -20.71 -7.03
CA ILE A 133 0.71 -20.53 -5.69
C ILE A 133 -0.32 -19.41 -5.69
N ILE A 134 -0.01 -18.27 -6.31
CA ILE A 134 -0.92 -17.12 -6.40
C ILE A 134 -2.21 -17.49 -7.14
N ARG A 135 -2.10 -18.20 -8.27
CA ARG A 135 -3.27 -18.67 -9.05
C ARG A 135 -4.14 -19.64 -8.23
N GLU A 136 -3.54 -20.59 -7.52
CA GLU A 136 -4.27 -21.54 -6.67
C GLU A 136 -5.00 -20.84 -5.52
N GLN A 137 -4.36 -19.87 -4.86
CA GLN A 137 -5.00 -19.09 -3.81
C GLN A 137 -6.22 -18.33 -4.34
N ARG A 138 -6.12 -17.73 -5.54
CA ARG A 138 -7.24 -17.03 -6.18
C ARG A 138 -8.42 -17.97 -6.43
N GLN A 139 -8.16 -19.17 -6.95
CA GLN A 139 -9.21 -20.16 -7.18
C GLN A 139 -9.87 -20.60 -5.87
N ARG A 140 -9.09 -20.82 -4.80
CA ARG A 140 -9.64 -21.16 -3.48
C ARG A 140 -10.50 -20.04 -2.91
N ILE A 141 -10.05 -18.79 -2.99
CA ILE A 141 -10.83 -17.63 -2.54
C ILE A 141 -12.14 -17.51 -3.33
N ALA A 142 -12.11 -17.68 -4.64
CA ALA A 142 -13.31 -17.67 -5.47
C ALA A 142 -14.28 -18.80 -5.10
N GLY A 143 -13.75 -20.02 -4.86
CA GLY A 143 -14.54 -21.16 -4.39
C GLY A 143 -15.18 -20.93 -3.02
N LEU A 144 -14.44 -20.33 -2.07
CA LEU A 144 -14.97 -19.97 -0.75
C LEU A 144 -16.06 -18.92 -0.83
N LYS A 145 -15.86 -17.87 -1.66
CA LYS A 145 -16.90 -16.86 -1.90
C LYS A 145 -18.18 -17.51 -2.42
N LYS A 146 -18.06 -18.40 -3.40
CA LYS A 146 -19.20 -19.15 -3.94
C LYS A 146 -19.88 -20.01 -2.88
N LEU A 147 -19.10 -20.75 -2.08
CA LEU A 147 -19.64 -21.62 -1.02
C LEU A 147 -20.40 -20.81 0.05
N ILE A 148 -19.88 -19.64 0.43
CA ILE A 148 -20.57 -18.72 1.34
C ILE A 148 -21.87 -18.23 0.71
N THR A 149 -21.85 -17.79 -0.55
CA THR A 149 -23.05 -17.35 -1.28
C THR A 149 -24.10 -18.46 -1.36
N ASP A 150 -23.69 -19.71 -1.59
CA ASP A 150 -24.61 -20.84 -1.79
C ASP A 150 -25.21 -21.36 -0.46
N ASN A 151 -24.52 -21.18 0.69
CA ASN A 151 -24.93 -21.77 1.98
C ASN A 151 -25.46 -20.78 3.01
N VAL A 152 -25.18 -19.48 2.86
CA VAL A 152 -25.72 -18.45 3.76
C VAL A 152 -27.06 -17.98 3.20
N LYS A 153 -28.16 -18.49 3.78
CA LYS A 153 -29.50 -17.95 3.50
C LYS A 153 -29.58 -16.52 4.00
N VAL A 154 -29.69 -15.57 3.09
CA VAL A 154 -30.05 -14.19 3.40
C VAL A 154 -31.57 -14.10 3.30
N ASP A 155 -32.25 -13.85 4.43
CA ASP A 155 -33.70 -13.61 4.45
C ASP A 155 -34.00 -12.25 3.79
N ALA A 156 -34.05 -12.24 2.46
CA ALA A 156 -34.34 -11.06 1.65
C ALA A 156 -35.77 -10.52 1.90
N ASP A 157 -36.68 -11.38 2.37
CA ASP A 157 -38.08 -11.05 2.68
C ASP A 157 -38.23 -10.15 3.92
N ALA A 158 -37.16 -9.96 4.71
CA ALA A 158 -37.17 -9.08 5.88
C ALA A 158 -36.89 -7.60 5.55
N ILE A 159 -36.57 -7.29 4.29
CA ILE A 159 -36.24 -5.94 3.84
C ILE A 159 -37.54 -5.21 3.45
N PRO A 160 -37.89 -4.08 4.10
CA PRO A 160 -39.09 -3.33 3.75
C PRO A 160 -39.07 -2.90 2.27
N SER A 161 -40.20 -3.03 1.57
CA SER A 161 -40.32 -2.59 0.17
C SER A 161 -40.02 -1.10 -0.06
N THR A 162 -40.06 -0.27 1.00
CA THR A 162 -39.67 1.14 0.99
C THR A 162 -38.15 1.34 0.86
N SER A 163 -37.35 0.31 1.15
CA SER A 163 -35.89 0.34 1.12
C SER A 163 -35.28 0.11 -0.26
N GLY A 164 -36.09 -0.16 -1.29
CA GLY A 164 -35.61 -0.51 -2.64
C GLY A 164 -34.67 0.54 -3.24
N ARG A 165 -35.02 1.82 -3.16
CA ARG A 165 -34.15 2.91 -3.65
C ARG A 165 -32.83 3.00 -2.91
N ALA A 166 -32.85 2.91 -1.58
CA ALA A 166 -31.63 2.98 -0.78
C ALA A 166 -30.68 1.82 -1.09
N ILE A 167 -31.21 0.64 -1.43
CA ILE A 167 -30.43 -0.54 -1.83
C ILE A 167 -29.86 -0.36 -3.24
N GLU A 168 -30.64 0.15 -4.19
CA GLU A 168 -30.17 0.47 -5.55
C GLU A 168 -29.07 1.54 -5.52
N SER A 169 -29.26 2.60 -4.73
CA SER A 169 -28.26 3.66 -4.54
C SER A 169 -27.00 3.14 -3.84
N LEU A 170 -27.14 2.23 -2.87
CA LEU A 170 -26.00 1.57 -2.23
C LEU A 170 -25.25 0.65 -3.22
N ASP A 171 -25.96 -0.13 -4.04
CA ASP A 171 -25.34 -1.00 -5.04
C ASP A 171 -24.57 -0.19 -6.10
N TYR A 172 -25.19 0.89 -6.59
CA TYR A 172 -24.53 1.84 -7.49
C TYR A 172 -23.28 2.45 -6.85
N TRP A 173 -23.38 2.91 -5.60
CA TRP A 173 -22.26 3.46 -4.86
C TRP A 173 -21.13 2.43 -4.65
N ILE A 174 -21.45 1.20 -4.26
CA ILE A 174 -20.49 0.10 -4.14
C ILE A 174 -19.85 -0.21 -5.50
N GLY A 175 -20.62 -0.12 -6.59
CA GLY A 175 -20.12 -0.22 -7.96
C GLY A 175 -19.05 0.84 -8.24
N ILE A 176 -19.30 2.10 -7.87
CA ILE A 176 -18.33 3.19 -7.99
C ILE A 176 -17.07 2.93 -7.16
N LEU A 177 -17.22 2.43 -5.92
CA LEU A 177 -16.06 2.09 -5.08
C LEU A 177 -15.15 1.04 -5.73
N LYS A 178 -15.73 0.12 -6.51
CA LYS A 178 -15.01 -0.95 -7.21
C LYS A 178 -14.31 -0.49 -8.50
N LEU A 179 -14.53 0.74 -8.97
CA LEU A 179 -13.85 1.29 -10.17
C LEU A 179 -12.37 1.66 -9.94
N GLY A 180 -11.78 1.28 -8.80
CA GLY A 180 -10.35 1.45 -8.51
C GLY A 180 -9.96 2.81 -7.93
N LEU A 181 -10.94 3.71 -7.76
CA LEU A 181 -10.79 4.98 -7.06
C LEU A 181 -10.81 4.82 -5.54
N PHE A 182 -11.12 3.64 -5.01
CA PHE A 182 -11.11 3.37 -3.58
C PHE A 182 -10.42 2.04 -3.32
N THR A 183 -9.73 1.95 -2.19
CA THR A 183 -9.10 0.72 -1.70
C THR A 183 -9.90 0.21 -0.52
N VAL A 184 -10.36 -1.03 -0.58
CA VAL A 184 -11.06 -1.70 0.52
C VAL A 184 -10.07 -2.67 1.16
N ASP A 185 -9.74 -2.46 2.44
CA ASP A 185 -8.93 -3.38 3.25
C ASP A 185 -9.68 -3.79 4.53
N ASP A 186 -9.04 -4.60 5.38
CA ASP A 186 -9.66 -5.13 6.61
C ASP A 186 -10.09 -4.04 7.61
N ASP A 187 -9.54 -2.82 7.49
CA ASP A 187 -9.92 -1.67 8.33
C ASP A 187 -11.12 -0.89 7.76
N GLY A 188 -11.47 -1.08 6.48
CA GLY A 188 -12.61 -0.42 5.83
C GLY A 188 -12.32 0.14 4.42
N VAL A 189 -13.17 1.07 3.99
CA VAL A 189 -13.05 1.77 2.69
C VAL A 189 -12.13 2.97 2.84
N LYS A 190 -11.06 3.00 2.05
CA LYS A 190 -10.06 4.08 2.03
C LYS A 190 -10.01 4.71 0.65
N VAL A 191 -9.74 6.02 0.62
CA VAL A 191 -9.52 6.76 -0.62
C VAL A 191 -8.21 6.29 -1.25
N SER A 192 -8.27 5.86 -2.52
CA SER A 192 -7.11 5.39 -3.25
C SER A 192 -6.20 6.55 -3.63
N ARG A 193 -4.93 6.27 -3.97
CA ARG A 193 -4.03 7.26 -4.59
C ARG A 193 -4.50 7.70 -5.98
N LYS A 194 -5.40 6.93 -6.60
CA LYS A 194 -5.99 7.19 -7.93
C LYS A 194 -7.16 8.17 -7.90
N THR A 195 -7.63 8.58 -6.72
CA THR A 195 -8.81 9.43 -6.56
C THR A 195 -8.48 10.90 -6.86
N PRO A 196 -9.08 11.52 -7.91
CA PRO A 196 -8.90 12.94 -8.17
C PRO A 196 -9.27 13.82 -6.97
N ILE A 197 -8.59 14.97 -6.81
CA ILE A 197 -8.99 15.98 -5.83
C ILE A 197 -10.40 16.47 -6.16
N GLY A 198 -11.27 16.52 -5.16
CA GLY A 198 -12.68 16.88 -5.34
C GLY A 198 -13.58 15.72 -5.78
N THR A 199 -13.07 14.49 -5.82
CA THR A 199 -13.93 13.31 -6.08
C THR A 199 -15.00 13.20 -5.01
N LEU A 200 -16.23 13.12 -5.47
CA LEU A 200 -17.39 12.91 -4.63
C LEU A 200 -17.36 11.46 -4.11
N ILE A 201 -17.12 11.29 -2.81
CA ILE A 201 -17.07 9.97 -2.17
C ILE A 201 -18.47 9.39 -2.06
N LEU A 202 -19.43 10.22 -1.66
CA LEU A 202 -20.84 9.88 -1.51
C LEU A 202 -21.62 11.16 -1.78
N ASP A 203 -22.60 11.09 -2.68
CA ASP A 203 -23.47 12.23 -2.94
C ASP A 203 -24.49 12.40 -1.80
N ALA A 204 -24.99 13.63 -1.66
CA ALA A 204 -25.92 13.98 -0.57
C ALA A 204 -27.24 13.19 -0.64
N SER A 205 -27.73 12.86 -1.84
CA SER A 205 -28.96 12.07 -2.01
C SER A 205 -28.75 10.64 -1.51
N THR A 206 -27.67 9.98 -1.90
CA THR A 206 -27.34 8.63 -1.44
C THR A 206 -27.13 8.60 0.08
N LEU A 207 -26.46 9.62 0.65
CA LEU A 207 -26.32 9.73 2.10
C LEU A 207 -27.68 9.82 2.80
N ALA A 208 -28.58 10.68 2.32
CA ALA A 208 -29.91 10.85 2.90
C ALA A 208 -30.78 9.57 2.80
N GLU A 209 -30.66 8.84 1.68
CA GLU A 209 -31.34 7.55 1.49
C GLU A 209 -30.81 6.48 2.45
N LEU A 210 -29.50 6.44 2.70
CA LEU A 210 -28.90 5.54 3.69
C LEU A 210 -29.28 5.89 5.11
N GLU A 211 -29.34 7.18 5.46
CA GLU A 211 -29.81 7.64 6.77
C GLU A 211 -31.27 7.21 7.01
N THR A 212 -32.14 7.41 6.00
CA THR A 212 -33.55 6.99 6.06
C THR A 212 -33.67 5.48 6.23
N LEU A 213 -32.86 4.70 5.50
CA LEU A 213 -32.83 3.23 5.63
C LEU A 213 -32.44 2.78 7.05
N ILE A 214 -31.45 3.43 7.65
CA ILE A 214 -31.00 3.15 9.02
C ILE A 214 -32.10 3.48 10.03
N GLU A 215 -32.81 4.59 9.86
CA GLU A 215 -33.92 4.98 10.74
C GLU A 215 -35.12 4.02 10.64
N ASP A 216 -35.47 3.59 9.43
CA ASP A 216 -36.51 2.60 9.19
C ASP A 216 -36.16 1.27 9.85
N PHE A 217 -34.91 0.81 9.70
CA PHE A 217 -34.42 -0.41 10.34
C PHE A 217 -34.48 -0.33 11.86
N LYS A 218 -33.96 0.75 12.47
CA LYS A 218 -34.03 0.98 13.93
C LYS A 218 -35.47 1.00 14.44
N SER A 219 -36.37 1.62 13.67
CA SER A 219 -37.79 1.71 13.99
C SER A 219 -38.52 0.37 13.89
N ALA A 220 -38.14 -0.47 12.93
CA ALA A 220 -38.64 -1.84 12.79
C ALA A 220 -38.12 -2.75 13.91
N GLU A 221 -36.84 -2.65 14.26
CA GLU A 221 -36.22 -3.41 15.36
C GLU A 221 -36.87 -3.06 16.71
N LYS A 222 -37.11 -1.76 16.97
CA LYS A 222 -37.82 -1.29 18.16
C LYS A 222 -39.25 -1.84 18.22
N ARG A 223 -39.96 -1.90 17.08
CA ARG A 223 -41.30 -2.49 16.99
C ARG A 223 -41.29 -4.00 17.26
N ARG A 224 -40.31 -4.75 16.74
CA ARG A 224 -40.15 -6.19 17.06
C ARG A 224 -39.92 -6.41 18.55
N ARG A 225 -38.97 -5.69 19.15
CA ARG A 225 -38.68 -5.78 20.60
C ARG A 225 -39.85 -5.36 21.50
N ALA A 226 -40.72 -4.48 21.01
CA ALA A 226 -41.92 -4.05 21.73
C ALA A 226 -43.10 -5.03 21.59
N GLY A 227 -43.17 -5.79 20.47
CA GLY A 227 -44.20 -6.80 20.22
C GLY A 227 -43.89 -8.19 20.80
N GLU A 228 -42.68 -8.41 21.32
CA GLU A 228 -42.28 -9.61 22.08
C GLU A 228 -42.58 -9.51 23.59
N LYS A 229 -43.25 -8.43 24.04
CA LYS A 229 -43.79 -8.29 25.41
C LYS A 229 -45.30 -8.55 25.42
#